data_AF-A0A970IN72-F1
#
_entry.id   AF-A0A970IN72-F1
#
_cell.length_a   1.000
_cell.length_b   1.000
_cell.length_c   1.000
_cell.angle_alpha   90.00
_cell.angle_beta   90.00
_cell.angle_gamma   90.00
#
_symmetry.space_group_name_H-M   'P 1'
#
loop_
_entity.id
_entity.type
_entity.pdbx_description
1 polymer ?
#
loop_
_entity_poly.entity_id
_entity_poly.type
_entity_poly.pdbx_seq_one_letter_code
_entity_poly.pdbx_strand_id
1 'polypeptide(L)'
;MTLTGNILLNAYSIAVLLYILVYSRLNTGRKDRAYRLFMSAVYFMFAMLVSDVMGRFDGRPGTFYEPVNRIGNFLDFILNPVVPSIWILYVISQTGYSRKWFNRVKIFLIGIFVA
;
A
#
# COMPACT_ATOMS: atom_id res chain seq x y z
N MET A 1 -14.60 -9.49 12.65
CA MET A 1 -14.57 -10.49 11.56
C MET A 1 -13.87 -11.74 12.08
N THR A 2 -14.30 -12.93 11.67
CA THR A 2 -13.59 -14.17 12.02
C THR A 2 -12.22 -14.20 11.34
N LEU A 3 -11.25 -14.91 11.93
CA LEU A 3 -9.92 -15.10 11.32
C LEU A 3 -10.03 -15.62 9.89
N THR A 4 -10.92 -16.59 9.65
CA THR A 4 -11.24 -17.14 8.33
C THR A 4 -11.70 -16.07 7.35
N GLY A 5 -12.56 -15.13 7.78
CA GLY A 5 -13.03 -14.04 6.93
C GLY A 5 -11.90 -13.09 6.50
N ASN A 6 -10.99 -12.76 7.41
CA ASN A 6 -9.83 -11.93 7.09
C ASN A 6 -8.87 -12.62 6.12
N ILE A 7 -8.59 -13.92 6.35
CA ILE A 7 -7.74 -14.71 5.46
C ILE A 7 -8.33 -14.76 4.05
N LEU A 8 -9.64 -15.03 3.92
CA LEU A 8 -10.32 -15.07 2.63
C LEU A 8 -10.26 -13.71 1.91
N LEU A 9 -10.53 -12.62 2.62
CA LEU A 9 -10.51 -11.27 2.05
C LEU A 9 -9.09 -10.89 1.60
N ASN A 10 -8.07 -11.18 2.41
CA ASN A 10 -6.68 -10.89 2.07
C ASN A 10 -6.21 -11.75 0.89
N ALA A 11 -6.57 -13.04 0.85
CA ALA A 11 -6.24 -13.92 -0.27
C ALA A 11 -6.88 -13.43 -1.58
N TYR A 12 -8.15 -13.02 -1.55
CA TYR A 12 -8.82 -12.42 -2.69
C TYR A 12 -8.13 -11.14 -3.15
N SER A 13 -7.79 -10.25 -2.21
CA SER A 13 -7.10 -8.99 -2.49
C SER A 13 -5.72 -9.23 -3.11
N ILE A 14 -4.96 -10.21 -2.61
CA ILE A 14 -3.67 -10.64 -3.17
C ILE A 14 -3.86 -11.11 -4.62
N ALA A 15 -4.87 -11.94 -4.90
CA ALA A 15 -5.13 -12.43 -6.25
C ALA A 15 -5.43 -11.29 -7.23
N VAL A 16 -6.26 -10.33 -6.82
CA VAL A 16 -6.57 -9.12 -7.62
C VAL A 16 -5.31 -8.29 -7.88
N LEU A 17 -4.50 -8.05 -6.84
CA LEU A 17 -3.27 -7.28 -7.00
C LEU A 17 -2.24 -8.00 -7.87
N LEU A 18 -2.13 -9.33 -7.79
CA LEU A 18 -1.27 -10.12 -8.67
C LEU A 18 -1.71 -9.99 -10.13
N TYR A 19 -3.01 -10.09 -10.39
CA TYR A 19 -3.56 -9.88 -11.73
C TYR A 19 -3.20 -8.49 -12.27
N ILE A 20 -3.45 -7.44 -11.48
CA ILE A 20 -3.11 -6.05 -11.84
C ILE A 20 -1.60 -5.92 -12.11
N LEU A 21 -0.77 -6.49 -11.24
CA LEU A 21 0.68 -6.42 -11.35
C LEU A 21 1.18 -7.07 -12.65
N VAL A 22 0.71 -8.28 -12.95
CA VAL A 22 1.09 -9.01 -14.17
C VAL A 22 0.61 -8.26 -15.40
N TYR A 23 -0.66 -7.85 -15.43
CA TYR A 23 -1.23 -7.12 -16.56
C TYR A 23 -0.49 -5.80 -16.81
N SER A 24 -0.26 -5.00 -15.78
CA SER A 24 0.50 -3.75 -15.89
C SER A 24 1.95 -3.97 -16.31
N ARG A 25 2.59 -5.06 -15.93
CA ARG A 25 3.97 -5.37 -16.37
C ARG A 25 4.04 -5.82 -17.82
N LEU A 26 3.03 -6.52 -18.31
CA LEU A 26 2.95 -6.98 -19.70
C LEU A 26 2.57 -5.86 -20.67
N ASN A 27 1.75 -4.90 -20.23
CA ASN A 27 1.12 -3.92 -21.12
C ASN A 27 1.77 -2.53 -21.15
N THR A 28 3.09 -2.41 -20.90
CA THR A 28 3.75 -1.09 -20.80
C THR A 28 4.54 -0.66 -22.03
N GLY A 29 3.91 0.20 -22.85
CA GLY A 29 4.60 0.94 -23.91
C GLY A 29 5.40 2.17 -23.43
N ARG A 30 5.10 2.74 -22.24
CA ARG A 30 5.87 3.88 -21.66
C ARG A 30 5.97 3.78 -20.13
N LYS A 31 7.22 3.77 -19.62
CA LYS A 31 7.54 3.77 -18.17
C LYS A 31 7.64 5.18 -17.63
N ASP A 32 6.55 5.93 -17.72
CA ASP A 32 6.51 7.31 -17.25
C ASP A 32 6.43 7.40 -15.70
N ARG A 33 6.29 8.63 -15.18
CA ARG A 33 6.23 8.84 -13.73
C ARG A 33 4.95 8.28 -13.12
N ALA A 34 3.83 8.37 -13.83
CA ALA A 34 2.55 7.85 -13.37
C ALA A 34 2.64 6.34 -13.23
N TYR A 35 3.20 5.63 -14.21
CA TYR A 35 3.46 4.20 -14.12
C TYR A 35 4.28 3.83 -12.88
N ARG A 36 5.38 4.55 -12.60
CA ARG A 36 6.20 4.27 -11.42
C ARG A 36 5.45 4.45 -10.11
N LEU A 37 4.65 5.52 -9.99
CA LEU A 37 3.84 5.79 -8.81
C LEU A 37 2.73 4.74 -8.63
N PHE A 38 2.08 4.35 -9.71
CA PHE A 38 1.10 3.26 -9.71
C PHE A 38 1.71 1.95 -9.22
N MET A 39 2.87 1.57 -9.79
CA MET A 39 3.57 0.35 -9.36
C MET A 39 4.02 0.42 -7.90
N SER A 40 4.47 1.59 -7.44
CA SER A 40 4.74 1.79 -6.01
C SER A 40 3.49 1.58 -5.17
N ALA A 41 2.34 2.12 -5.55
CA ALA A 41 1.08 1.90 -4.82
C ALA A 41 0.74 0.41 -4.74
N VAL A 42 0.85 -0.33 -5.85
CA VAL A 42 0.62 -1.78 -5.88
C VAL A 42 1.55 -2.52 -4.92
N TYR A 43 2.84 -2.19 -4.89
CA TYR A 43 3.80 -2.81 -3.96
C TYR A 43 3.51 -2.49 -2.50
N PHE A 44 3.15 -1.24 -2.19
CA PHE A 44 2.76 -0.86 -0.83
C PHE A 44 1.47 -1.57 -0.38
N MET A 45 0.48 -1.74 -1.27
CA MET A 45 -0.72 -2.50 -0.96
C MET A 45 -0.42 -3.98 -0.70
N PHE A 46 0.52 -4.59 -1.44
CA PHE A 46 1.01 -5.94 -1.12
C PHE A 46 1.64 -6.01 0.28
N ALA A 47 2.50 -5.04 0.62
CA ALA A 47 3.14 -4.98 1.93
C ALA A 47 2.10 -4.84 3.05
N MET A 48 1.04 -4.05 2.84
CA MET A 48 -0.08 -3.93 3.78
C MET A 48 -0.83 -5.25 3.95
N LEU A 49 -1.11 -6.00 2.88
CA LEU A 49 -1.78 -7.30 3.00
C LEU A 49 -0.95 -8.32 3.78
N VAL A 50 0.38 -8.30 3.62
CA VAL A 50 1.28 -9.12 4.44
C VAL A 50 1.23 -8.69 5.90
N SER A 51 1.25 -7.38 6.14
CA SER A 51 1.23 -6.79 7.50
C SER A 51 -0.09 -7.09 8.22
N ASP A 52 -1.23 -7.05 7.51
CA ASP A 52 -2.55 -7.37 8.05
C ASP A 52 -2.66 -8.85 8.47
N VAL A 53 -2.05 -9.76 7.70
CA VAL A 53 -1.96 -11.18 8.07
C VAL A 53 -1.06 -11.36 9.31
N MET A 54 0.09 -10.66 9.36
CA MET A 54 1.00 -10.70 10.52
C MET A 54 0.34 -10.13 11.79
N GLY A 55 -0.44 -9.06 11.68
CA GLY A 55 -1.13 -8.41 12.80
C GLY A 55 -2.21 -9.28 13.46
N ARG A 56 -2.67 -10.33 12.76
CA ARG A 56 -3.84 -11.14 13.13
C ARG A 56 -3.56 -12.64 13.18
N PHE A 57 -2.28 -13.04 13.15
CA PHE A 57 -1.85 -14.42 12.95
C PHE A 57 -2.52 -15.42 13.92
N ASP A 58 -2.83 -14.98 15.15
CA ASP A 58 -3.46 -15.79 16.20
C ASP A 58 -4.94 -15.44 16.51
N GLY A 59 -5.51 -14.44 15.83
CA GLY A 59 -6.93 -14.07 15.97
C GLY A 59 -7.39 -13.52 17.33
N ARG A 60 -6.53 -13.41 18.36
CA ARG A 60 -6.86 -12.83 19.69
C ARG A 60 -5.71 -11.97 20.26
N PRO A 61 -5.99 -10.86 20.98
CA PRO A 61 -4.99 -10.15 21.77
C PRO A 61 -4.49 -11.02 22.94
N GLY A 62 -3.17 -11.02 23.20
CA GLY A 62 -2.58 -11.65 24.39
C GLY A 62 -2.07 -13.09 24.24
N THR A 63 -1.76 -13.56 23.03
CA THR A 63 -1.25 -14.92 22.77
C THR A 63 0.27 -14.96 22.49
N PHE A 64 0.85 -16.17 22.41
CA PHE A 64 2.29 -16.43 22.31
C PHE A 64 3.03 -15.70 21.17
N TYR A 65 2.33 -15.29 20.10
CA TYR A 65 2.91 -14.56 18.96
C TYR A 65 2.75 -13.03 19.04
N GLU A 66 2.58 -12.47 20.25
CA GLU A 66 2.43 -11.04 20.48
C GLU A 66 3.46 -10.13 19.75
N PRO A 67 4.76 -10.49 19.66
CA PRO A 67 5.73 -9.68 18.92
C PRO A 67 5.40 -9.55 17.43
N VAL A 68 4.95 -10.64 16.79
CA VAL A 68 4.58 -10.65 15.36
C VAL A 68 3.36 -9.78 15.13
N ASN A 69 2.35 -9.89 16.00
CA ASN A 69 1.15 -9.07 15.91
C ASN A 69 1.47 -7.58 16.11
N ARG A 70 2.35 -7.24 17.06
CA ARG A 70 2.79 -5.84 17.27
C ARG A 70 3.53 -5.29 16.05
N ILE A 71 4.41 -6.07 15.44
CA ILE A 71 5.12 -5.67 14.22
C ILE A 71 4.14 -5.46 13.07
N GLY A 72 3.21 -6.39 12.83
CA GLY A 72 2.20 -6.25 11.78
C GLY A 72 1.34 -4.99 11.94
N ASN A 73 0.81 -4.79 13.15
CA ASN A 73 0.01 -3.60 13.46
C ASN A 73 0.82 -2.29 13.36
N PHE A 74 2.10 -2.30 13.74
CA PHE A 74 2.97 -1.13 13.59
C PHE A 74 3.27 -0.82 12.12
N LEU A 75 3.50 -1.85 11.30
CA LEU A 75 3.66 -1.68 9.86
C LEU A 75 2.37 -1.15 9.24
N ASP A 76 1.21 -1.69 9.59
CA ASP A 76 -0.08 -1.17 9.12
C ASP A 76 -0.26 0.31 9.50
N PHE A 77 0.08 0.69 10.72
CA PHE A 77 0.02 2.09 11.17
C PHE A 77 0.88 3.02 10.29
N ILE A 78 2.12 2.61 9.95
CA ILE A 78 3.01 3.41 9.10
C ILE A 78 2.57 3.42 7.64
N LEU A 79 2.15 2.27 7.12
CA LEU A 79 1.87 2.10 5.68
C LEU A 79 0.51 2.68 5.28
N ASN A 80 -0.46 2.70 6.19
CA ASN A 80 -1.83 3.15 5.92
C ASN A 80 -1.90 4.56 5.31
N PRO A 81 -1.15 5.57 5.78
CA PRO A 81 -1.19 6.88 5.15
C PRO A 81 -0.23 7.02 3.94
N VAL A 82 0.71 6.09 3.75
CA VAL A 82 1.63 6.08 2.60
C VAL A 82 0.88 5.77 1.31
N VAL A 83 -0.05 4.80 1.32
CA VAL A 83 -0.81 4.43 0.11
C VAL A 83 -1.65 5.59 -0.46
N PRO A 84 -2.50 6.29 0.33
CA PRO A 84 -3.20 7.50 -0.11
C PRO A 84 -2.26 8.59 -0.62
N SER A 85 -1.08 8.74 0.01
CA SER A 85 -0.09 9.73 -0.41
C SER A 85 0.48 9.43 -1.79
N ILE A 86 0.82 8.16 -2.06
CA ILE A 86 1.25 7.71 -3.38
C ILE A 86 0.12 7.89 -4.41
N TRP A 87 -1.13 7.60 -4.02
CA TRP A 87 -2.29 7.76 -4.90
C TRP A 87 -2.50 9.23 -5.32
N ILE A 88 -2.42 10.18 -4.39
CA ILE A 88 -2.50 11.62 -4.71
C ILE A 88 -1.42 12.02 -5.72
N LEU A 89 -0.17 11.59 -5.49
CA LEU A 89 0.93 11.87 -6.40
C LEU A 89 0.71 11.22 -7.77
N TYR A 90 0.16 10.01 -7.82
CA TYR A 90 -0.19 9.30 -9.04
C TYR A 90 -1.22 10.11 -9.86
N VAL A 91 -2.32 10.53 -9.25
CA VAL A 91 -3.38 11.32 -9.91
C VAL A 91 -2.80 12.62 -10.47
N ILE A 92 -2.01 13.35 -9.68
CA ILE A 92 -1.36 14.60 -10.13
C ILE A 92 -0.42 14.33 -11.32
N SER A 93 0.28 13.20 -11.32
CA SER A 93 1.14 12.79 -12.42
C SER A 93 0.38 12.45 -13.70
N GLN A 94 -0.87 12.00 -13.59
CA GLN A 94 -1.70 11.58 -14.72
C GLN A 94 -2.47 12.75 -15.34
N THR A 95 -2.92 13.72 -14.55
CA THR A 95 -3.72 14.86 -15.02
C THR A 95 -2.90 15.99 -15.65
N GLY A 96 -1.59 15.83 -15.81
CA GLY A 96 -0.74 16.79 -16.50
C GLY A 96 -0.42 18.07 -15.72
N TYR A 97 -0.62 18.09 -14.40
CA TYR A 97 -0.22 19.22 -13.57
C TYR A 97 1.30 19.50 -13.66
N SER A 98 1.67 20.76 -13.43
CA SER A 98 3.07 21.18 -13.49
C SER A 98 3.97 20.40 -12.51
N ARG A 99 5.22 20.19 -12.91
CA ARG A 99 6.26 19.58 -12.06
C ARG A 99 6.43 20.32 -10.72
N LYS A 100 6.23 21.65 -10.71
CA LYS A 100 6.28 22.49 -9.50
C LYS A 100 5.18 22.11 -8.52
N TRP A 101 3.94 21.92 -9.00
CA TRP A 101 2.82 21.50 -8.16
C TRP A 101 3.04 20.12 -7.55
N PHE A 102 3.49 19.15 -8.37
CA PHE A 102 3.85 17.81 -7.90
C PHE A 102 4.86 17.85 -6.76
N ASN A 103 5.93 18.65 -6.89
CA ASN A 103 6.96 18.75 -5.86
C ASN A 103 6.45 19.40 -4.58
N ARG A 104 5.59 20.43 -4.67
CA ARG A 104 4.96 21.06 -3.49
C ARG A 104 4.11 20.06 -2.71
N VAL A 105 3.24 19.31 -3.39
CA VAL A 105 2.39 18.30 -2.76
C VAL A 105 3.24 17.17 -2.17
N LYS A 106 4.29 16.73 -2.86
CA LYS A 106 5.22 15.73 -2.32
C LYS A 106 5.86 16.19 -1.00
N ILE A 107 6.35 17.43 -0.94
CA ILE A 107 6.97 17.98 0.28
C ILE A 107 5.94 18.08 1.41
N PHE A 108 4.74 18.56 1.11
CA PHE A 108 3.64 18.63 2.07
C PHE A 108 3.31 17.25 2.67
N LEU A 109 3.17 16.22 1.82
CA LEU A 109 2.89 14.86 2.26
C LEU A 109 4.03 14.30 3.13
N ILE A 110 5.30 14.52 2.76
CA ILE A 110 6.44 14.11 3.60
C ILE A 110 6.41 14.84 4.95
N GLY A 111 6.06 16.14 4.97
CA GLY A 111 5.95 16.91 6.20
C GLY A 111 4.93 16.33 7.17
N ILE A 112 3.79 15.83 6.69
CA ILE A 112 2.77 15.16 7.51
C ILE A 112 3.33 13.90 8.19
N PHE A 113 4.27 13.20 7.56
CA PHE A 113 4.84 11.96 8.11
C PHE A 113 6.00 12.17 9.09
N VAL A 114 6.57 13.37 9.12
CA VAL A 114 7.75 13.71 9.94
C VAL A 114 7.39 14.61 11.12
N ALA A 115 6.23 15.27 11.09
CA ALA A 115 5.69 16.10 12.17
C ALA A 115 4.94 15.25 13.21
#